data_AF-A0A9N8GSI5-F1
#
_entry.id   AF-A0A9N8GSI5-F1
#
_cell.length_a   1.000
_cell.length_b   1.000
_cell.length_c   1.000
_cell.angle_alpha   90.00
_cell.angle_beta   90.00
_cell.angle_gamma   90.00
#
_symmetry.space_group_name_H-M   'P 1'
#
loop_
_entity.id
_entity.type
_entity.pdbx_description
1 polymer ?
#
loop_
_entity_poly.entity_id
_entity_poly.type
_entity_poly.pdbx_seq_one_letter_code
_entity_poly.pdbx_strand_id
1 'polypeptide(L)'
;MSKVTIDLFVMDDVSEPFICGVNGPCTIEDLQAIQKEIVENRGDHLPEQGTYAIDAFWFKGQFDEYGRCEIAPAWEWEIVEFSPFDIPEESL
;
A
#
# COMPACT_ATOMS: atom_id res chain seq x y z
N MET A 1 -3.35 -0.41 -16.46
CA MET A 1 -1.94 -0.23 -16.09
C MET A 1 -1.46 -1.53 -15.50
N SER A 2 -0.18 -1.82 -15.63
CA SER A 2 0.43 -3.01 -15.04
C SER A 2 0.39 -2.89 -13.51
N LYS A 3 0.19 -4.02 -12.85
CA LYS A 3 0.28 -4.17 -11.39
C LYS A 3 1.71 -3.88 -10.92
N VAL A 4 1.86 -3.23 -9.77
CA VAL A 4 3.17 -2.96 -9.14
C VAL A 4 3.18 -3.67 -7.79
N THR A 5 4.11 -4.59 -7.59
CA THR A 5 4.30 -5.25 -6.30
C THR A 5 5.29 -4.41 -5.48
N ILE A 6 4.97 -4.17 -4.22
CA ILE A 6 5.72 -3.31 -3.31
C ILE A 6 6.01 -4.08 -2.04
N ASP A 7 7.25 -4.03 -1.59
CA ASP A 7 7.62 -4.45 -0.24
C ASP A 7 7.48 -3.23 0.69
N LEU A 8 6.62 -3.35 1.69
CA LEU A 8 6.26 -2.31 2.63
C LEU A 8 6.76 -2.69 4.03
N PHE A 9 7.61 -1.86 4.60
CA PHE A 9 8.16 -2.03 5.93
C PHE A 9 7.30 -1.28 6.96
N VAL A 10 6.78 -2.00 7.96
CA VAL A 10 5.96 -1.44 9.05
C VAL A 10 6.68 -1.67 10.37
N MET A 11 7.05 -0.57 11.05
CA MET A 11 7.77 -0.63 12.33
C MET A 11 6.84 -0.75 13.53
N ASP A 12 5.76 0.02 13.55
CA ASP A 12 4.79 0.09 14.65
C ASP A 12 3.49 0.74 14.13
N ASP A 13 2.50 0.88 15.00
CA ASP A 13 1.18 1.42 14.72
C ASP A 13 1.15 2.96 14.58
N VAL A 14 2.23 3.65 14.96
CA VAL A 14 2.31 5.11 14.98
C VAL A 14 3.12 5.65 13.80
N SER A 15 4.13 4.91 13.37
CA SER A 15 5.06 5.26 12.32
C SER A 15 4.43 5.10 10.93
N GLU A 16 4.84 5.94 10.00
CA GLU A 16 4.45 5.79 8.60
C GLU A 16 5.12 4.53 8.03
N PRO A 17 4.39 3.65 7.33
CA PRO A 17 4.99 2.54 6.59
C PRO A 17 5.97 3.06 5.52
N PHE A 18 7.02 2.31 5.21
CA PHE A 18 8.01 2.71 4.22
C PHE A 18 8.11 1.72 3.07
N ILE A 19 8.04 2.20 1.83
CA ILE A 19 8.35 1.37 0.66
C ILE A 19 9.86 1.03 0.66
N CYS A 20 10.19 -0.25 0.73
CA CYS A 20 11.57 -0.75 0.73
C CYS A 20 11.92 -1.58 -0.52
N GLY A 21 10.92 -2.04 -1.26
CA GLY A 21 11.08 -2.78 -2.51
C GLY A 21 9.99 -2.44 -3.51
N VAL A 22 10.33 -2.45 -4.80
CA VAL A 22 9.40 -2.18 -5.91
C VAL A 22 9.69 -3.15 -7.04
N ASN A 23 8.67 -3.86 -7.50
CA ASN A 23 8.73 -4.78 -8.62
C ASN A 23 7.60 -4.48 -9.61
N GLY A 24 7.98 -4.04 -10.80
CA GLY A 24 7.07 -3.66 -11.87
C GLY A 24 7.33 -2.25 -12.39
N PRO A 25 6.70 -1.87 -13.52
CA PRO A 25 6.87 -0.56 -14.11
C PRO A 25 6.01 0.49 -13.37
N CYS A 26 6.66 1.49 -12.80
CA CYS A 26 6.00 2.67 -12.22
C CYS A 26 6.89 3.90 -12.34
N THR A 27 6.27 5.08 -12.34
CA THR A 27 7.00 6.34 -12.22
C THR A 27 7.27 6.67 -10.76
N ILE A 28 8.13 7.66 -10.51
CA ILE A 28 8.34 8.19 -9.15
C ILE A 28 7.06 8.86 -8.63
N GLU A 29 6.31 9.54 -9.49
CA GLU A 29 5.02 10.15 -9.14
C GLU A 29 4.01 9.10 -8.69
N ASP A 30 3.97 7.95 -9.38
CA ASP A 30 3.13 6.81 -8.99
C ASP A 30 3.52 6.30 -7.60
N LEU A 31 4.83 6.11 -7.34
CA LEU A 31 5.30 5.66 -6.02
C LEU A 31 4.93 6.63 -4.90
N GLN A 32 5.05 7.94 -5.15
CA GLN A 32 4.64 8.96 -4.18
C GLN A 32 3.14 8.94 -3.92
N ALA A 33 2.33 8.74 -4.96
CA ALA A 33 0.88 8.62 -4.85
C ALA A 33 0.47 7.35 -4.10
N ILE A 34 1.12 6.21 -4.38
CA ILE A 34 0.87 4.94 -3.68
C ILE A 34 1.26 5.06 -2.21
N GLN A 35 2.44 5.62 -1.90
CA GLN A 35 2.88 5.84 -0.52
C GLN A 35 1.86 6.70 0.24
N LYS A 36 1.39 7.79 -0.37
CA LYS A 36 0.39 8.66 0.23
C LYS A 36 -0.92 7.91 0.50
N GLU A 37 -1.39 7.14 -0.48
CA GLU A 37 -2.61 6.33 -0.35
C GLU A 37 -2.51 5.31 0.80
N ILE A 38 -1.39 4.61 0.92
CA ILE A 38 -1.13 3.68 2.02
C ILE A 38 -1.14 4.43 3.35
N VAL A 39 -0.45 5.57 3.45
CA VAL A 39 -0.38 6.34 4.69
C VAL A 39 -1.75 6.84 5.13
N GLU A 40 -2.57 7.34 4.19
CA GLU A 40 -3.89 7.92 4.46
C GLU A 40 -4.96 6.84 4.71
N ASN A 41 -4.85 5.65 4.10
CA ASN A 41 -5.90 4.63 4.12
C ASN A 41 -5.48 3.29 4.75
N ARG A 42 -4.30 3.20 5.41
CA ARG A 42 -3.86 1.95 6.07
C ARG A 42 -4.80 1.45 7.16
N GLY A 43 -5.45 2.33 7.93
CA GLY A 43 -6.33 1.96 9.03
C GLY A 43 -5.79 0.78 9.87
N ASP A 44 -6.65 -0.21 10.12
CA ASP A 44 -6.30 -1.46 10.80
C ASP A 44 -5.77 -2.55 9.84
N HIS A 45 -5.53 -2.23 8.57
CA HIS A 45 -5.09 -3.21 7.56
C HIS A 45 -3.62 -3.61 7.72
N LEU A 46 -2.80 -2.85 8.45
CA LEU A 46 -1.40 -3.16 8.76
C LEU A 46 -1.20 -3.29 10.28
N PRO A 47 -1.75 -4.34 10.91
CA PRO A 47 -1.86 -4.42 12.37
C PRO A 47 -0.55 -4.80 13.08
N GLU A 48 0.38 -5.44 12.38
CA GLU A 48 1.58 -6.04 12.97
C GLU A 48 2.87 -5.48 12.36
N GLN A 49 3.94 -5.51 13.15
CA GLN A 49 5.28 -5.09 12.73
C GLN A 49 5.89 -6.16 11.83
N GLY A 50 6.43 -5.74 10.70
CA GLY A 50 6.98 -6.68 9.73
C GLY A 50 7.14 -6.08 8.35
N THR A 51 7.35 -6.97 7.38
CA THR A 51 7.37 -6.63 5.96
C THR A 51 6.11 -7.20 5.30
N TYR A 52 5.37 -6.34 4.62
CA TYR A 52 4.20 -6.71 3.83
C TYR A 52 4.56 -6.64 2.36
N ALA A 53 4.34 -7.71 1.61
CA ALA A 53 4.27 -7.61 0.16
C ALA A 53 2.85 -7.18 -0.19
N ILE A 54 2.72 -6.01 -0.81
CA ILE A 54 1.46 -5.48 -1.30
C ILE A 54 1.48 -5.39 -2.81
N ASP A 55 0.29 -5.36 -3.36
CA ASP A 55 0.07 -5.27 -4.78
C ASP A 55 -0.75 -4.02 -5.07
N ALA A 56 -0.12 -3.02 -5.67
CA ALA A 56 -0.72 -1.73 -5.99
C ALA A 56 -1.20 -1.69 -7.45
N PHE A 57 -2.39 -1.14 -7.67
CA PHE A 57 -3.00 -1.02 -8.99
C PHE A 57 -3.85 0.25 -9.11
N TRP A 58 -3.90 0.80 -10.32
CA TRP A 58 -4.67 2.00 -10.60
C TRP A 58 -6.14 1.68 -10.88
N PHE A 59 -7.02 2.08 -9.96
CA PHE A 59 -8.45 2.07 -10.17
C PHE A 59 -8.87 3.28 -11.00
N LYS A 60 -9.53 3.04 -12.13
CA LYS A 60 -9.91 4.09 -13.08
C LYS A 60 -11.07 4.98 -12.61
N GLY A 61 -11.61 4.72 -11.43
CA GLY A 61 -12.86 5.34 -10.99
C GLY A 61 -14.08 4.65 -11.58
N GLN A 62 -15.25 5.05 -11.08
CA GLN A 62 -16.56 4.66 -11.58
C GLN A 62 -17.33 5.92 -11.97
N PHE A 63 -17.94 5.88 -13.14
CA PHE A 63 -18.73 6.98 -13.69
C PHE A 63 -20.10 6.45 -14.13
N ASP A 64 -21.15 7.25 -13.90
CA ASP A 64 -22.50 6.91 -14.31
C ASP A 64 -22.70 7.01 -15.84
N GLU A 65 -23.90 6.66 -16.31
CA GLU A 65 -24.26 6.74 -17.74
C GLU A 65 -24.21 8.16 -18.34
N TYR A 66 -24.18 9.20 -17.49
CA TYR A 66 -24.06 10.61 -17.87
C TYR A 66 -22.64 11.15 -17.70
N GLY A 67 -21.67 10.29 -17.37
CA GLY A 67 -20.27 10.66 -17.15
C GLY A 67 -20.01 11.40 -15.83
N ARG A 68 -20.93 11.36 -14.87
CA ARG A 68 -20.72 11.92 -13.52
C ARG A 68 -19.88 10.94 -12.70
N CYS A 69 -18.91 11.47 -11.97
CA CYS A 69 -18.04 10.67 -11.11
C CYS A 69 -18.84 10.13 -9.91
N GLU A 70 -18.95 8.80 -9.82
CA GLU A 70 -19.50 8.10 -8.65
C GLU A 70 -18.38 7.73 -7.67
N ILE A 71 -17.25 7.24 -8.19
CA ILE A 71 -16.04 6.94 -7.42
C ILE A 71 -14.84 7.51 -8.18
N ALA A 72 -14.04 8.32 -7.51
CA ALA A 72 -12.87 8.94 -8.13
C ALA A 72 -11.80 7.89 -8.47
N PRO A 73 -11.02 8.09 -9.55
CA PRO A 73 -9.82 7.30 -9.80
C PRO A 73 -8.83 7.43 -8.64
N ALA A 74 -8.23 6.33 -8.23
CA ALA A 74 -7.28 6.28 -7.13
C ALA A 74 -6.31 5.10 -7.30
N TRP A 75 -5.21 5.14 -6.55
CA TRP A 75 -4.45 3.92 -6.31
C TRP A 75 -5.21 3.07 -5.31
N GLU A 76 -5.25 1.77 -5.57
CA GLU A 76 -5.73 0.77 -4.62
C GLU A 76 -4.60 -0.22 -4.38
N TRP A 77 -4.65 -0.90 -3.24
CA TRP A 77 -3.63 -1.87 -2.86
C TRP A 77 -4.25 -3.00 -2.06
N GLU A 78 -3.64 -4.19 -2.20
CA GLU A 78 -4.02 -5.39 -1.46
C GLU A 78 -2.77 -6.05 -0.87
N ILE A 79 -2.90 -6.67 0.31
CA ILE A 79 -1.82 -7.44 0.92
C ILE A 79 -1.77 -8.81 0.25
N VAL A 80 -0.58 -9.19 -0.24
CA VAL A 80 -0.31 -10.48 -0.87
C VAL A 80 0.36 -11.43 0.11
N GLU A 81 1.31 -10.90 0.88
CA GLU A 81 2.11 -11.67 1.82
C GLU A 81 2.49 -10.80 3.01
N PHE A 82 2.64 -11.41 4.18
CA PHE A 82 3.14 -10.77 5.38
C PHE A 82 4.21 -11.62 6.04
N SER A 83 5.34 -11.00 6.36
CA SER A 83 6.45 -11.58 7.10
C SER A 83 6.64 -10.76 8.39
N PRO A 84 6.23 -11.29 9.56
CA PRO A 84 6.43 -10.61 10.84
C PRO A 84 7.93 -10.48 11.15
N PHE A 85 8.29 -9.49 11.96
CA PHE A 85 9.63 -9.47 12.56
C PHE A 85 9.72 -10.47 13.70
N ASP A 86 10.75 -11.31 13.67
CA ASP A 86 11.15 -12.12 14.83
C ASP A 86 11.76 -11.19 15.87
N ILE A 87 10.92 -10.62 16.74
CA ILE A 87 11.36 -9.86 17.91
C ILE A 87 11.54 -10.85 19.07
N PRO A 88 12.76 -11.11 19.56
CA PRO A 88 12.96 -12.02 20.68
C PRO A 88 12.25 -11.50 21.94
N GLU A 89 11.50 -12.38 22.61
CA GLU A 89 10.74 -12.11 23.85
C GLU A 89 11.57 -11.46 24.98
N GLU A 90 12.90 -11.54 24.95
CA GLU A 90 13.79 -10.97 25.97
C GLU A 90 13.99 -9.44 25.88
N SER A 91 13.32 -8.77 24.94
CA SER A 91 13.54 -7.34 24.64
C SER A 91 12.46 -6.39 25.21
N LEU A 92 11.50 -6.90 25.98
CA LEU A 92 10.39 -6.14 26.59
C LEU A 92 10.58 -5.88 28.09
#